data_AF-A0AAD9DP08-F1
#
_entry.id   AF-A0AAD9DP08-F1
#
_cell.length_a   1.000
_cell.length_b   1.000
_cell.length_c   1.000
_cell.angle_alpha   90.00
_cell.angle_beta   90.00
_cell.angle_gamma   90.00
#
_symmetry.space_group_name_H-M   'P 1'
#
loop_
_entity.id
_entity.type
_entity.pdbx_description
1 polymer ?
#
loop_
_entity_poly.entity_id
_entity_poly.type
_entity_poly.pdbx_seq_one_letter_code
_entity_poly.pdbx_strand_id
1 'polypeptide(L)'
;MHSSNHIIKFADDTTVVGLINKDNESAYREEVRELVSWCKVNNLYLNVDKTKEMVVDFRRARRDRSPLAINGSSVEIIKNIKFPLVFT
;
A
#
# COMPACT_ATOMS: atom_id res chain seq x y z
N MET A 1 13.16 3.84 8.14
CA MET A 1 12.61 5.05 7.51
C MET A 1 13.26 5.27 6.16
N HIS A 2 12.61 4.81 5.09
CA HIS A 2 13.03 5.13 3.72
C HIS A 2 12.64 6.58 3.39
N SER A 3 13.62 7.41 3.04
CA SER A 3 13.41 8.86 2.81
C SER A 3 12.54 9.19 1.59
N SER A 4 12.16 8.20 0.77
CA SER A 4 11.38 8.36 -0.45
C SER A 4 9.90 8.04 -0.29
N ASN A 5 9.48 7.58 0.88
CA ASN A 5 8.12 7.09 1.08
C ASN A 5 7.30 8.13 1.83
N HIS A 6 6.08 8.36 1.34
CA HIS A 6 5.14 9.30 1.96
C HIS A 6 4.00 8.50 2.59
N ILE A 7 3.76 8.74 3.87
CA ILE A 7 2.63 8.19 4.60
C ILE A 7 1.62 9.32 4.79
N ILE A 8 0.42 9.13 4.26
CA ILE A 8 -0.70 10.07 4.40
C ILE A 8 -1.80 9.36 5.18
N LYS A 9 -2.25 9.95 6.29
CA LYS A 9 -3.34 9.44 7.13
C LYS A 9 -4.49 10.45 7.13
N PHE A 10 -5.70 10.00 6.86
CA PHE A 10 -6.92 10.81 6.94
C PHE A 10 -8.01 10.00 7.65
N ALA A 11 -8.48 10.50 8.80
CA ALA A 11 -9.43 9.77 9.66
C ALA A 11 -8.98 8.30 9.89
N ASP A 12 -9.82 7.34 9.51
CA ASP A 12 -9.57 5.90 9.64
C ASP A 12 -8.77 5.31 8.45
N ASP A 13 -8.60 6.07 7.37
CA ASP A 13 -7.90 5.60 6.17
C ASP A 13 -6.40 5.95 6.22
N THR A 14 -5.57 4.98 5.85
CA THR A 14 -4.11 5.15 5.73
C THR A 14 -3.68 4.76 4.32
N THR A 15 -2.93 5.65 3.66
CA THR A 15 -2.35 5.38 2.34
C THR A 15 -0.83 5.35 2.44
N VAL A 16 -0.23 4.25 1.98
CA VAL A 16 1.22 4.08 1.85
C VAL A 16 1.60 4.20 0.39
N VAL A 17 2.45 5.17 0.05
CA VAL A 17 2.97 5.37 -1.30
C VAL A 17 4.47 5.14 -1.31
N GLY A 18 4.93 4.21 -2.14
CA GLY A 18 6.34 3.92 -2.34
C GLY A 18 6.72 3.94 -3.82
N LEU A 19 7.90 4.47 -4.12
CA LEU A 19 8.45 4.44 -5.46
C LEU A 19 9.06 3.06 -5.75
N ILE A 20 8.62 2.43 -6.84
CA ILE A 20 9.24 1.20 -7.34
C ILE A 20 10.37 1.58 -8.29
N ASN A 21 11.61 1.21 -7.95
CA ASN A 21 12.79 1.52 -8.76
C ASN A 21 13.40 0.25 -9.34
N LYS A 22 13.61 0.18 -10.66
CA LYS A 22 14.17 -1.01 -11.34
C LYS A 22 13.48 -2.33 -10.94
N ASP A 23 12.14 -2.32 -10.87
CA ASP A 23 11.32 -3.45 -10.39
C ASP A 23 11.57 -3.87 -8.93
N ASN A 24 12.35 -3.09 -8.17
CA ASN A 24 12.51 -3.30 -6.75
C ASN A 24 11.41 -2.58 -5.97
N GLU A 25 10.48 -3.36 -5.44
CA GLU A 25 9.39 -2.92 -4.56
C GLU A 25 9.65 -3.24 -3.09
N SER A 26 10.88 -3.66 -2.72
CA SER A 26 11.22 -4.08 -1.36
C SER A 26 10.96 -2.98 -0.33
N ALA A 27 11.31 -1.73 -0.64
CA ALA A 27 11.11 -0.60 0.25
C ALA A 27 9.62 -0.36 0.54
N TYR A 28 8.77 -0.45 -0.48
CA TYR A 28 7.32 -0.35 -0.31
C TYR A 28 6.79 -1.49 0.57
N ARG A 29 7.19 -2.74 0.29
CA ARG A 29 6.75 -3.90 1.06
C ARG A 29 7.24 -3.88 2.51
N GLU A 30 8.44 -3.34 2.77
CA GLU A 30 8.97 -3.15 4.12
C GLU A 30 8.12 -2.16 4.90
N GLU A 31 7.83 -0.98 4.34
CA GLU A 31 6.98 0.01 5.02
C GLU A 31 5.57 -0.53 5.29
N VAL A 32 4.98 -1.31 4.37
CA VAL A 32 3.70 -1.97 4.65
C VAL A 32 3.85 -2.93 5.84
N ARG A 33 4.93 -3.71 5.90
CA ARG A 33 5.16 -4.66 7.01
C ARG A 33 5.32 -3.92 8.34
N GLU A 34 6.08 -2.83 8.36
CA GLU A 34 6.25 -1.97 9.53
C GLU A 34 4.90 -1.38 9.97
N LEU A 35 4.08 -0.89 9.03
CA LEU A 35 2.74 -0.38 9.32
C LEU A 35 1.83 -1.48 9.92
N VAL A 36 1.81 -2.68 9.32
CA VAL A 36 1.03 -3.81 9.83
C VAL A 36 1.47 -4.19 11.25
N SER A 37 2.78 -4.19 11.51
CA SER A 37 3.33 -4.44 12.85
C SER A 37 2.87 -3.37 13.84
N TRP A 38 2.96 -2.11 13.45
CA TRP A 38 2.53 -0.98 14.27
C TRP A 38 1.03 -1.07 14.58
N CYS A 39 0.18 -1.38 13.61
CA CYS A 39 -1.25 -1.58 13.84
C CYS A 39 -1.51 -2.68 14.88
N LYS A 40 -0.80 -3.81 14.83
CA LYS A 40 -0.92 -4.89 15.82
C LYS A 40 -0.55 -4.43 17.23
N VAL A 41 0.56 -3.71 17.38
CA VAL A 41 1.04 -3.21 18.68
C VAL A 41 0.08 -2.17 19.26
N ASN A 42 -0.63 -1.42 18.42
CA ASN A 42 -1.55 -0.36 18.84
C ASN A 42 -3.02 -0.80 18.84
N ASN A 43 -3.30 -2.10 18.78
CA ASN A 43 -4.66 -2.65 18.78
C ASN A 43 -5.56 -2.11 17.64
N LEU A 44 -4.96 -1.71 16.52
CA LEU A 44 -5.66 -1.29 15.31
C LEU A 44 -5.90 -2.50 14.41
N TYR A 45 -7.16 -2.73 14.07
CA TYR A 45 -7.53 -3.81 13.17
C TYR A 45 -7.50 -3.33 11.71
N LEU A 46 -6.64 -3.96 10.90
CA LEU A 46 -6.60 -3.73 9.46
C LEU A 46 -7.63 -4.63 8.75
N ASN A 47 -8.55 -4.02 8.02
CA ASN A 47 -9.50 -4.74 7.18
C ASN A 47 -8.89 -5.01 5.80
N VAL A 48 -8.38 -6.24 5.59
CA VAL A 48 -7.73 -6.63 4.33
C VAL A 48 -8.69 -6.57 3.15
N ASP A 49 -9.96 -6.92 3.34
CA ASP A 49 -10.99 -6.90 2.28
C ASP A 49 -11.28 -5.49 1.77
N LYS A 50 -11.13 -4.48 2.62
CA LYS A 50 -11.23 -3.06 2.25
C LYS A 50 -9.91 -2.47 1.77
N THR A 51 -8.78 -3.12 2.06
CA THR A 51 -7.46 -2.66 1.61
C THR A 51 -7.30 -2.95 0.12
N LYS A 52 -6.80 -1.96 -0.63
CA LYS A 52 -6.56 -2.08 -2.07
C LYS A 52 -5.13 -1.67 -2.40
N GLU A 53 -4.51 -2.41 -3.29
CA GLU A 53 -3.19 -2.11 -3.84
C GLU A 53 -3.35 -1.54 -5.24
N MET A 54 -2.69 -0.43 -5.53
CA MET A 54 -2.66 0.15 -6.87
C MET A 54 -1.22 0.37 -7.30
N VAL A 55 -0.84 -0.22 -8.43
CA VAL A 55 0.49 -0.07 -9.03
C VAL A 55 0.38 0.64 -10.36
N VAL A 56 0.95 1.85 -10.43
CA VAL A 56 1.05 2.65 -11.64
C VAL A 56 2.36 2.31 -12.35
N ASP A 57 2.26 1.78 -13.57
CA ASP A 57 3.40 1.36 -14.38
C ASP A 57 3.24 1.95 -15.78
N PHE A 58 4.16 2.85 -16.16
CA PHE A 58 4.12 3.54 -17.46
C PHE A 58 4.77 2.74 -18.60
N ARG A 59 5.35 1.57 -18.31
CA ARG A 59 6.00 0.74 -19.33
C ARG A 59 4.95 0.08 -20.22
N ARG A 60 5.23 -0.02 -21.52
CA ARG A 60 4.35 -0.69 -22.50
C ARG A 60 4.15 -2.17 -22.16
N ALA A 61 5.21 -2.84 -21.73
CA ALA A 61 5.15 -4.20 -21.21
C ALA A 61 5.08 -4.14 -19.67
N ARG A 62 3.90 -4.43 -19.13
CA ARG A 62 3.71 -4.57 -17.68
C ARG A 62 4.22 -5.94 -17.27
N ARG A 63 5.00 -6.00 -16.19
CA ARG A 63 5.34 -7.27 -15.55
C ARG A 63 4.22 -7.71 -14.62
N ASP A 64 4.01 -9.01 -14.56
CA ASP A 64 3.15 -9.61 -13.57
C ASP A 64 3.78 -9.41 -12.19
N ARG A 65 2.97 -9.00 -11.21
CA ARG A 65 3.41 -8.68 -9.85
C ARG A 65 2.66 -9.55 -8.87
N SER A 66 3.39 -10.13 -7.93
CA SER A 66 2.76 -10.84 -6.82
C SER A 66 1.97 -9.85 -5.96
N PRO A 67 0.70 -10.13 -5.66
CA PRO A 67 -0.10 -9.29 -4.78
C PRO A 67 0.57 -9.08 -3.42
N LEU A 68 0.34 -7.91 -2.85
CA LEU A 68 0.67 -7.65 -1.45
C LEU A 68 -0.07 -8.63 -0.53
N ALA A 69 0.63 -9.17 0.47
CA ALA A 69 0.04 -10.04 1.48
C ALA A 69 0.04 -9.34 2.85
N ILE A 70 -1.13 -9.22 3.47
CA ILE A 70 -1.28 -8.69 4.83
C ILE A 70 -1.82 -9.82 5.70
N ASN A 71 -1.07 -10.20 6.74
CA ASN A 71 -1.40 -11.31 7.64
C ASN A 71 -1.70 -12.65 6.92
N GLY A 72 -1.05 -12.88 5.78
CA GLY A 72 -1.25 -14.09 4.96
C GLY A 72 -2.40 -14.00 3.95
N SER A 73 -3.22 -12.96 4.02
CA SER A 73 -4.29 -12.70 3.04
C SER A 73 -3.80 -11.82 1.90
N SER A 74 -4.12 -12.21 0.66
CA SER A 74 -3.80 -11.42 -0.53
C SER A 74 -4.67 -10.16 -0.58
N VAL A 75 -4.03 -9.02 -0.82
CA VAL A 75 -4.70 -7.73 -1.05
C VAL A 75 -5.15 -7.67 -2.51
N GLU A 76 -6.34 -7.10 -2.75
CA GLU A 76 -6.86 -6.91 -4.10
C GLU A 76 -6.06 -5.82 -4.84
N ILE A 77 -5.54 -6.16 -6.02
CA ILE A 77 -4.92 -5.19 -6.93
C ILE A 77 -5.99 -4.54 -7.79
N ILE A 78 -6.07 -3.22 -7.74
CA ILE A 78 -7.02 -2.43 -8.52
C ILE A 78 -6.32 -1.54 -9.55
N LYS A 79 -7.06 -1.15 -10.60
CA LYS A 79 -6.55 -0.28 -11.67
C LYS A 79 -6.93 1.18 -11.48
N ASN A 80 -8.01 1.44 -10.77
CA ASN A 80 -8.52 2.78 -10.48
C ASN A 80 -9.08 2.77 -9.06
N ILE A 81 -8.82 3.84 -8.32
CA ILE A 81 -9.43 4.09 -7.02
C ILE A 81 -10.06 5.46 -7.04
N LYS A 82 -11.27 5.57 -6.49
CA LYS A 82 -11.89 6.86 -6.17
C LYS A 82 -11.60 7.12 -4.70
N PHE A 83 -10.72 8.06 -4.42
CA PHE A 83 -10.52 8.50 -3.05
C PHE A 83 -11.76 9.30 -2.61
N PRO A 84 -12.31 9.05 -1.41
CA PRO A 84 -13.34 9.90 -0.81
C PRO A 84 -12.77 11.26 -0.32
N LEU A 85 -11.60 11.69 -0.81
CA LEU A 85 -10.97 12.97 -0.49
C LEU A 85 -11.93 14.12 -0.85
N VAL A 86 -12.69 14.57 0.14
CA VAL A 86 -13.32 15.89 0.15
C VAL A 86 -12.29 16.83 0.77
N PHE A 87 -11.60 17.60 -0.07
CA PHE A 87 -11.02 18.86 0.39
C PHE A 87 -12.17 19.88 0.39
N THR A 88 -12.77 20.17 1.56
CA THR A 88 -13.49 21.44 1.75
C THR A 88 -12.55 22.41 2.43
#